data_AF-A0A257ZLI9-F1
#
_entry.id   AF-A0A257ZLI9-F1
#
_cell.length_a   1.000
_cell.length_b   1.000
_cell.length_c   1.000
_cell.angle_alpha   90.00
_cell.angle_beta   90.00
_cell.angle_gamma   90.00
#
_symmetry.space_group_name_H-M   'P 1'
#
loop_
_entity.id
_entity.type
_entity.pdbx_description
1 polymer ?
#
loop_
_entity_poly.entity_id
_entity_poly.type
_entity_poly.pdbx_seq_one_letter_code
_entity_poly.pdbx_strand_id
1 'polypeptide(L)' 'MTASTPPLPRVEERDLERLLDGAIGAYGLGVEPAWHREAMANLRSVADAAHFVMAADLGDEAEPAPVFRP' A
#
# COMPACT_ATOMS: atom_id res chain seq x y z
N MET A 1 -2.35 28.06 -12.05
CA MET A 1 -2.89 27.85 -10.70
C MET A 1 -2.89 26.36 -10.46
N THR A 2 -1.89 25.81 -9.78
CA THR A 2 -1.88 24.39 -9.42
C THR A 2 -2.91 24.18 -8.32
N ALA A 3 -3.99 23.46 -8.62
CA ALA A 3 -4.94 23.08 -7.59
C ALA A 3 -4.21 22.17 -6.61
N SER A 4 -4.12 22.58 -5.35
CA SER A 4 -3.53 21.75 -4.29
C SER A 4 -4.43 20.54 -4.10
N THR A 5 -4.03 19.38 -4.60
CA THR A 5 -4.70 18.11 -4.30
C THR A 5 -4.77 17.95 -2.77
N PRO A 6 -5.96 17.68 -2.19
CA PRO A 6 -6.06 17.43 -0.76
C PRO A 6 -5.15 16.26 -0.39
N PRO A 7 -4.46 16.32 0.76
CA PRO A 7 -3.56 15.26 1.18
C PRO A 7 -4.33 13.94 1.23
N LEU A 8 -3.72 12.88 0.70
CA LEU A 8 -4.30 11.56 0.74
C LEU A 8 -4.64 11.21 2.20
N PRO A 9 -5.81 10.63 2.48
CA PRO A 9 -6.13 10.20 3.84
C PRO A 9 -5.19 9.07 4.27
N ARG A 10 -4.95 8.95 5.58
CA ARG A 10 -4.32 7.74 6.12
C ARG A 10 -5.29 6.57 5.99
N VAL A 11 -4.73 5.37 5.84
CA VAL A 11 -5.54 4.15 5.76
C VAL A 11 -6.01 3.76 7.15
N GLU A 12 -7.29 3.45 7.27
CA GLU A 12 -7.89 3.00 8.52
C GLU A 12 -7.60 1.51 8.77
N GLU A 13 -7.45 1.14 10.04
CA GLU A 13 -7.09 -0.23 10.43
C GLU A 13 -8.08 -1.28 9.89
N ARG A 14 -9.37 -0.98 9.92
CA ARG A 14 -10.44 -1.85 9.36
C ARG A 14 -10.29 -2.13 7.87
N ASP A 15 -9.70 -1.20 7.12
CA ASP A 15 -9.54 -1.35 5.68
C ASP A 15 -8.29 -2.19 5.37
N LEU A 16 -7.27 -2.14 6.23
CA LEU A 16 -6.14 -3.05 6.20
C LEU A 16 -6.54 -4.49 6.56
N GLU A 17 -7.43 -4.67 7.55
CA GLU A 17 -7.97 -6.00 7.89
C GLU A 17 -8.70 -6.62 6.69
N ARG A 18 -9.60 -5.85 6.06
CA ARG A 18 -10.32 -6.30 4.86
C ARG A 18 -9.37 -6.62 3.69
N LEU A 19 -8.33 -5.82 3.51
CA LEU A 19 -7.32 -6.06 2.48
C LEU A 19 -6.56 -7.37 2.75
N LEU A 20 -6.17 -7.62 4.00
CA LEU A 20 -5.48 -8.85 4.39
C LEU A 20 -6.37 -10.08 4.16
N ASP A 21 -7.62 -10.05 4.64
CA ASP A 21 -8.58 -11.13 4.45
C ASP A 21 -8.86 -11.39 2.95
N GLY A 22 -9.05 -10.31 2.19
CA GLY A 22 -9.24 -10.38 0.75
C GLY A 22 -8.05 -10.98 0.02
N ALA A 23 -6.83 -10.58 0.37
CA ALA A 23 -5.61 -11.12 -0.21
C ALA A 23 -5.40 -12.59 0.12
N ILE A 24 -5.65 -13.00 1.38
CA ILE A 24 -5.60 -14.41 1.79
C ILE A 24 -6.51 -15.26 0.91
N GLY A 25 -7.77 -14.84 0.74
CA GLY A 25 -8.73 -15.55 -0.09
C GLY A 25 -8.37 -15.54 -1.58
N ALA A 26 -7.98 -14.39 -2.12
CA ALA A 26 -7.68 -14.22 -3.54
C ALA A 26 -6.45 -15.01 -4.00
N TYR A 27 -5.44 -15.13 -3.14
CA TYR A 27 -4.19 -15.85 -3.45
C TYR A 27 -4.16 -17.27 -2.88
N GLY A 28 -5.22 -17.73 -2.21
CA GLY A 28 -5.29 -19.08 -1.63
C GLY A 28 -4.20 -19.34 -0.59
N LEU A 29 -3.86 -18.34 0.22
CA LEU A 29 -2.77 -18.45 1.19
C LEU A 29 -3.21 -19.34 2.36
N GLY A 30 -2.40 -20.36 2.67
CA GLY A 30 -2.51 -21.07 3.94
C GLY A 30 -1.98 -20.17 5.06
N VAL A 31 -2.83 -19.83 6.03
CA VAL A 31 -2.50 -18.91 7.14
C VAL A 31 -2.77 -19.57 8.48
N GLU A 32 -1.78 -19.50 9.36
CA GLU A 32 -1.97 -19.85 10.77
C GLU A 32 -2.53 -18.65 11.54
N PRO A 33 -3.51 -18.83 12.45
CA PRO A 33 -4.10 -17.71 13.20
C PRO A 33 -3.08 -16.86 13.96
N ALA A 34 -1.98 -17.47 14.40
CA ALA A 34 -0.90 -16.78 15.13
C ALA A 34 -0.19 -15.71 14.28
N TRP A 35 -0.24 -15.80 12.95
CA TRP A 35 0.43 -14.86 12.04
C TRP A 35 -0.31 -13.54 11.87
N HIS A 36 -1.62 -13.50 12.16
CA HIS A 36 -2.47 -12.35 11.89
C HIS A 36 -1.92 -11.05 12.48
N ARG A 37 -1.47 -11.08 13.75
CA ARG A 37 -0.91 -9.91 14.43
C ARG A 37 0.32 -9.35 13.71
N GLU A 38 1.22 -10.22 13.27
CA GLU A 38 2.46 -9.82 12.60
C GLU A 38 2.20 -9.38 11.15
N ALA A 39 1.31 -10.07 10.44
CA ALA A 39 0.86 -9.65 9.11
C ALA A 39 0.24 -8.24 9.14
N MET A 40 -0.61 -7.95 10.12
CA MET A 40 -1.20 -6.62 10.31
C MET A 40 -0.16 -5.54 10.63
N ALA A 41 0.85 -5.85 11.46
CA ALA A 41 1.93 -4.90 11.77
C ALA A 41 2.76 -4.55 10.51
N ASN A 42 3.09 -5.55 9.70
CA ASN A 42 3.78 -5.34 8.43
C ASN A 42 2.92 -4.54 7.45
N LEU A 43 1.63 -4.88 7.33
CA LEU A 43 0.72 -4.21 6.41
C LEU A 43 0.53 -2.73 6.76
N ARG A 44 0.47 -2.39 8.05
CA ARG A 44 0.48 -0.98 8.52
C ARG A 44 1.75 -0.25 8.09
N SER A 45 2.91 -0.89 8.27
CA SER A 45 4.20 -0.28 7.91
C SER A 45 4.31 -0.01 6.41
N VAL A 46 3.79 -0.93 5.58
CA VAL A 46 3.69 -0.74 4.13
C VAL A 46 2.70 0.37 3.78
N ALA A 47 1.55 0.45 4.46
CA ALA A 47 0.56 1.50 4.24
C ALA A 47 1.12 2.90 4.57
N ASP A 48 1.88 3.03 5.66
CA ASP A 48 2.55 4.27 6.03
C ASP A 48 3.61 4.69 4.98
N ALA A 49 4.42 3.74 4.51
CA ALA A 49 5.40 3.98 3.45
C ALA A 49 4.73 4.35 2.12
N ALA A 50 3.63 3.67 1.76
CA ALA A 50 2.86 3.97 0.57
C ALA A 50 2.24 5.37 0.64
N HIS A 51 1.67 5.75 1.79
CA HIS A 51 1.13 7.10 2.00
C HIS A 51 2.19 8.18 1.81
N PHE A 52 3.42 7.94 2.30
CA PHE A 52 4.55 8.84 2.07
C PHE A 52 4.91 8.95 0.58
N VAL A 53 5.03 7.84 -0.14
CA VAL A 53 5.39 7.83 -1.58
C VAL A 53 4.30 8.46 -2.43
N MET A 54 3.02 8.17 -2.14
CA MET A 54 1.87 8.69 -2.89
C MET A 54 1.65 10.20 -2.71
N ALA A 55 2.26 10.81 -1.68
CA ALA A 55 2.25 12.25 -1.51
C ALA A 55 3.17 12.99 -2.50
N ALA A 56 4.06 12.28 -3.20
CA ALA A 56 4.91 12.86 -4.24
C ALA A 56 4.12 13.09 -5.52
N ASP A 57 4.14 14.32 -6.03
CA ASP A 57 3.64 14.65 -7.36
C ASP A 57 4.71 14.31 -8.40
N LEU A 58 4.49 13.23 -9.15
CA LEU A 58 5.40 12.77 -10.19
C LEU A 58 5.16 13.47 -11.54
N GLY A 59 3.96 14.02 -11.76
CA GLY A 59 3.50 14.50 -13.06
C GLY A 59 3.25 13.37 -14.07
N ASP A 60 2.56 13.70 -15.17
CA ASP A 60 2.09 12.71 -16.16
C ASP A 60 3.22 12.12 -17.01
N GLU A 61 4.35 12.81 -17.13
CA GLU A 61 5.53 12.39 -17.91
C GLU A 61 6.50 11.51 -17.11
N ALA A 62 6.14 11.13 -15.87
CA ALA A 62 6.98 10.28 -15.03
C ALA A 62 7.03 8.86 -15.57
N GLU A 63 8.21 8.46 -16.03
CA GLU A 63 8.47 7.10 -16.48
C GLU A 63 8.94 6.19 -15.33
N PRO A 64 8.64 4.88 -15.36
CA PRO A 64 9.21 3.92 -14.43
C PRO A 64 10.75 3.95 -14.46
N ALA A 65 11.37 3.72 -13.31
CA ALA A 65 12.82 3.56 -13.26
C ALA A 65 13.27 2.46 -14.24
N PRO A 66 14.39 2.64 -14.97
CA PRO A 66 14.82 1.69 -15.99
C PRO A 66 15.16 0.34 -15.36
N VAL A 67 14.35 -0.68 -15.67
CA VAL A 67 14.49 -2.05 -15.12
C VAL A 67 15.52 -2.87 -15.89
N PHE A 68 15.73 -2.57 -17.18
CA PHE A 68 16.65 -3.29 -18.05
C PHE A 68 17.60 -2.32 -18.75
N ARG A 69 18.89 -2.68 -18.80
CA ARG A 69 19.89 -2.06 -19.67
C ARG A 69 20.45 -3.19 -20.54
N PRO A 70 20.27 -3.14 -21.88
CA PRO A 70 20.81 -4.13 -22.79
C PRO A 70 22.34 -4.22 -22.76
#